data_AF-A0A6G3XBT5-F1
#
_entry.id   AF-A0A6G3XBT5-F1
#
_cell.length_a   1.000
_cell.length_b   1.000
_cell.length_c   1.000
_cell.angle_alpha   90.00
_cell.angle_beta   90.00
_cell.angle_gamma   90.00
#
_symmetry.space_group_name_H-M   'P 1'
#
loop_
_entity.id
_entity.type
_entity.pdbx_description
1 polymer ?
#
loop_
_entity_poly.entity_id
_entity_poly.type
_entity_poly.pdbx_seq_one_letter_code
_entity_poly.pdbx_strand_id
1 'polypeptide(L)'
;TGVGEGARTGLASAVTGLFFAACLFFTPLTAIVPTEVASAALVVIGAMMMQNARHVDWSDRSVAIPVFLTVVLMPFTYTITTGVA
;
A
#
# COMPACT_ATOMS: atom_id res chain seq x y z
N THR A 1 -12.54 -2.60 1.37
CA THR A 1 -13.56 -2.37 2.40
C THR A 1 -14.09 -3.72 2.89
N GLY A 2 -13.44 -4.36 3.88
CA GLY A 2 -13.99 -5.56 4.54
C GLY A 2 -14.82 -5.21 5.78
N VAL A 3 -14.32 -4.25 6.57
CA VAL A 3 -15.01 -3.71 7.75
C VAL A 3 -16.31 -2.99 7.36
N GLY A 4 -16.33 -2.35 6.18
CA GLY A 4 -17.51 -1.67 5.63
C GLY A 4 -18.63 -2.61 5.18
N GLU A 5 -18.31 -3.87 4.84
CA GLU A 5 -19.30 -4.91 4.49
C GLU A 5 -19.74 -5.75 5.70
N GLY A 6 -19.39 -5.34 6.92
CA GLY A 6 -19.85 -5.98 8.15
C GLY A 6 -18.90 -7.03 8.73
N ALA A 7 -17.66 -7.10 8.26
CA ALA A 7 -16.62 -7.89 8.93
C ALA A 7 -16.33 -7.29 10.33
N ARG A 8 -17.00 -7.82 11.35
CA ARG A 8 -16.82 -7.46 12.77
C ARG A 8 -16.08 -8.53 13.57
N THR A 9 -15.86 -9.71 13.00
CA THR A 9 -15.12 -10.80 13.62
C THR A 9 -13.83 -11.07 12.87
N GLY A 10 -12.82 -11.64 13.56
CA GLY A 10 -11.56 -12.08 12.94
C GLY A 10 -11.73 -13.25 11.97
N LEU A 11 -12.95 -13.78 11.79
CA LEU A 11 -13.24 -14.89 10.88
C LEU A 11 -12.94 -14.50 9.43
N ALA A 12 -13.24 -13.27 9.01
CA ALA A 12 -12.93 -12.80 7.66
C ALA A 12 -11.42 -12.81 7.41
N SER A 13 -10.62 -12.29 8.35
CA SER A 13 -9.16 -12.32 8.27
C SER A 13 -8.61 -13.74 8.26
N ALA A 14 -9.18 -14.66 9.05
CA ALA A 14 -8.77 -16.06 9.09
C ALA A 14 -9.08 -16.78 7.76
N VAL A 15 -10.25 -16.56 7.18
CA VAL A 15 -10.64 -17.13 5.88
C VAL A 15 -9.77 -16.56 4.76
N THR A 16 -9.54 -15.25 4.72
CA THR A 16 -8.63 -14.64 3.73
C THR A 16 -7.21 -15.18 3.88
N GLY A 17 -6.70 -15.33 5.11
CA GLY A 17 -5.39 -15.93 5.36
C GLY A 17 -5.29 -17.38 4.91
N LEU A 18 -6.33 -18.19 5.15
CA LEU A 18 -6.40 -19.59 4.70
C LEU A 18 -6.38 -19.69 3.17
N PHE A 19 -7.17 -18.87 2.49
CA PHE A 19 -7.19 -18.83 1.03
C PHE A 19 -5.86 -18.32 0.46
N PHE A 20 -5.24 -17.32 1.08
CA PHE A 20 -3.92 -16.83 0.69
C PHE A 20 -2.85 -17.94 0.82
N ALA A 21 -2.89 -18.72 1.91
CA ALA A 21 -2.03 -19.88 2.07
C ALA A 21 -2.31 -20.97 1.02
N ALA A 22 -3.58 -21.22 0.68
CA ALA A 22 -3.94 -22.14 -0.40
C ALA A 22 -3.42 -21.65 -1.77
N CYS A 23 -3.42 -20.35 -2.03
CA CYS A 23 -2.86 -19.76 -3.24
C CYS A 23 -1.36 -20.02 -3.41
N LEU A 24 -0.59 -20.24 -2.33
CA LEU A 24 0.84 -20.56 -2.43
C LEU A 24 1.09 -21.88 -3.17
N PHE A 25 0.16 -22.84 -3.13
CA PHE A 25 0.25 -24.07 -3.93
C PHE A 25 0.07 -23.81 -5.43
N PHE A 26 -0.60 -22.70 -5.79
CA PHE A 26 -0.85 -22.26 -7.16
C PHE A 26 0.20 -21.25 -7.67
N THR A 27 1.24 -20.95 -6.89
CA THR A 27 2.40 -20.14 -7.32
C THR A 27 2.97 -20.53 -8.70
N PRO A 28 3.08 -21.81 -9.12
CA PRO A 28 3.58 -22.08 -10.48
C PRO A 28 2.71 -21.49 -11.60
N LEU A 29 1.41 -21.22 -11.37
CA LEU A 29 0.54 -20.58 -12.35
C LEU A 29 0.82 -19.09 -12.49
N THR A 30 1.38 -18.43 -11.47
CA THR A 30 1.69 -16.99 -11.55
C THR A 30 2.87 -16.69 -12.47
N ALA A 31 3.68 -17.70 -12.84
CA ALA A 31 4.78 -17.55 -13.79
C ALA A 31 4.32 -17.27 -15.24
N ILE A 32 3.04 -17.47 -15.55
CA ILE A 32 2.43 -17.16 -16.85
C ILE A 32 2.07 -15.66 -16.95
N VAL A 33 1.97 -14.96 -15.81
CA VAL A 33 1.56 -13.56 -15.77
C VAL A 33 2.73 -12.64 -16.13
N PRO A 34 2.61 -11.76 -17.12
CA PRO A 34 3.64 -10.78 -17.47
C PRO A 34 3.92 -9.81 -16.32
N THR A 35 5.20 -9.48 -16.10
CA THR A 35 5.64 -8.62 -14.99
C THR A 35 5.21 -7.16 -15.17
N GLU A 36 4.94 -6.75 -16.40
CA GLU A 36 4.44 -5.42 -16.77
C GLU A 36 3.06 -5.14 -16.19
N VAL A 37 2.25 -6.19 -15.95
CA VAL A 37 0.93 -6.05 -15.31
C VAL A 37 1.09 -5.66 -13.84
N ALA A 38 2.07 -6.24 -13.15
CA ALA A 38 2.34 -5.93 -11.75
C ALA A 38 2.81 -4.49 -11.57
N SER A 39 3.70 -3.99 -12.45
CA SER A 39 4.17 -2.60 -12.37
C SER A 39 3.04 -1.60 -12.63
N ALA A 40 2.18 -1.85 -13.62
CA ALA A 40 1.01 -1.02 -13.89
C ALA A 40 0.05 -0.97 -12.69
N ALA A 41 -0.20 -2.11 -12.05
CA ALA A 41 -1.02 -2.18 -10.83
C ALA A 41 -0.41 -1.37 -9.67
N LEU A 42 0.91 -1.47 -9.46
CA LEU A 42 1.62 -0.74 -8.40
C LEU A 42 1.55 0.78 -8.58
N VAL A 43 1.61 1.27 -9.82
CA VAL A 43 1.47 2.71 -10.11
C VAL A 43 0.07 3.21 -9.71
N VAL A 44 -0.98 2.46 -10.06
CA VAL A 44 -2.36 2.82 -9.69
C VAL A 44 -2.54 2.81 -8.17
N ILE A 45 -2.02 1.79 -7.48
CA ILE A 45 -2.08 1.70 -6.01
C ILE A 45 -1.33 2.87 -5.36
N GLY A 46 -0.14 3.21 -5.86
CA GLY A 46 0.62 4.37 -5.39
C GLY A 46 -0.13 5.69 -5.58
N ALA A 47 -0.80 5.86 -6.73
CA ALA A 47 -1.66 7.01 -6.97
C ALA A 47 -2.84 7.08 -5.99
N MET A 48 -3.47 5.94 -5.68
CA MET A 48 -4.53 5.86 -4.66
C MET A 48 -4.00 6.20 -3.26
N MET A 49 -2.79 5.76 -2.90
CA MET A 49 -2.18 6.10 -1.61
C MET A 49 -1.90 7.59 -1.48
N MET A 50 -1.44 8.25 -2.54
CA MET A 50 -1.20 9.70 -2.55
C MET A 50 -2.48 10.51 -2.33
N GLN A 51 -3.67 9.97 -2.61
CA GLN A 51 -4.93 10.66 -2.30
C GLN A 51 -5.10 10.89 -0.79
N ASN A 52 -4.51 10.05 0.06
CA ASN A 52 -4.55 10.25 1.52
C ASN A 52 -3.75 11.48 1.96
N ALA A 53 -2.77 11.95 1.18
CA ALA A 53 -2.01 13.17 1.48
C ALA A 53 -2.89 14.44 1.49
N ARG A 54 -4.12 14.38 0.93
CA ARG A 54 -5.11 15.45 1.06
C ARG A 54 -5.55 15.69 2.52
N HIS A 55 -5.49 14.69 3.38
CA HIS A 55 -5.89 14.81 4.79
C HIS A 55 -4.83 15.47 5.68
N VAL A 56 -3.64 15.76 5.14
CA VAL A 56 -2.58 16.47 5.86
C VAL A 56 -2.97 17.95 5.98
N ASP A 57 -2.81 18.53 7.17
CA ASP A 57 -2.98 19.96 7.39
C ASP A 57 -1.78 20.73 6.82
N TRP A 58 -1.92 21.20 5.58
CA TRP A 58 -0.90 21.99 4.89
C TRP A 58 -0.81 23.43 5.39
N SER A 59 -1.73 23.88 6.25
CA SER A 59 -1.73 25.23 6.79
C SER A 59 -0.77 25.38 7.97
N ASP A 60 -0.55 24.31 8.74
CA ASP A 60 0.44 24.28 9.81
C ASP A 60 1.83 23.96 9.25
N ARG A 61 2.72 24.97 9.31
CA ARG A 61 4.09 24.84 8.83
C ARG A 61 4.92 23.83 9.63
N SER A 62 4.54 23.58 10.89
CA SER A 62 5.17 22.57 11.76
C SER A 62 4.94 21.15 11.27
N VAL A 63 3.85 20.92 10.52
CA VAL A 63 3.46 19.61 9.96
C VAL A 63 3.79 19.52 8.47
N ALA A 64 3.54 20.59 7.71
CA ALA A 64 3.73 20.60 6.26
C ALA A 64 5.20 20.42 5.83
N ILE A 65 6.16 21.04 6.53
CA ILE A 65 7.59 20.92 6.22
C ILE A 65 8.10 19.48 6.38
N PRO A 66 7.92 18.81 7.54
CA PRO A 66 8.42 17.44 7.70
C PRO A 66 7.73 16.48 6.73
N VAL A 67 6.41 16.58 6.53
CA VAL A 67 5.67 15.71 5.59
C VAL A 67 6.18 15.86 4.15
N PHE A 68 6.43 17.09 3.70
CA PHE A 68 6.98 17.33 2.37
C PHE A 68 8.36 16.67 2.21
N LEU A 69 9.23 16.84 3.20
CA LEU A 69 10.55 16.21 3.22
C LEU A 69 10.47 14.69 3.18
N THR A 70 9.57 14.06 3.96
CA THR A 70 9.39 12.61 3.97
C THR A 70 8.97 12.09 2.58
N VAL A 71 7.94 12.71 2.00
CA VAL A 71 7.35 12.30 0.71
C VAL A 71 8.36 12.43 -0.44
N VAL A 72 9.24 13.44 -0.39
CA VAL A 72 10.29 13.63 -1.40
C VAL A 72 11.48 12.71 -1.15
N LEU A 73 11.92 12.56 0.10
CA LEU A 73 13.11 11.77 0.41
C LEU A 73 12.90 10.26 0.18
N MET A 74 11.71 9.71 0.43
CA MET A 74 11.43 8.27 0.20
C MET A 74 11.79 7.79 -1.22
N PRO A 75 11.25 8.38 -2.31
CA PRO A 75 11.59 7.95 -3.67
C PRO A 75 13.02 8.32 -4.06
N PHE A 76 13.56 9.47 -3.60
CA PHE A 76 14.93 9.87 -3.91
C PHE A 76 15.98 8.95 -3.29
N THR A 77 15.69 8.41 -2.11
CA THR A 77 16.59 7.50 -1.39
C THR A 77 16.30 6.03 -1.71
N TYR A 78 15.25 5.75 -2.49
CA TYR A 78 14.73 4.41 -2.77
C TYR A 78 14.46 3.57 -1.50
N THR A 79 14.27 4.22 -0.36
CA THR A 79 14.02 3.56 0.93
C THR A 79 13.05 4.37 1.78
N ILE A 80 12.06 3.67 2.33
CA ILE A 80 11.06 4.25 3.22
C ILE A 80 11.71 4.63 4.56
N THR A 81 12.68 3.83 5.04
CA THR A 81 13.30 4.01 6.35
C THR A 81 14.06 5.33 6.47
N THR A 82 14.90 5.66 5.48
CA THR A 82 15.66 6.92 5.51
C THR A 82 14.79 8.14 5.22
N GLY A 83 13.66 7.96 4.54
CA GLY A 83 12.71 9.06 4.33
C GLY A 83 11.97 9.45 5.60
N VAL A 84 11.66 8.49 6.49
CA VAL A 84 10.86 8.67 7.71
C VAL A 84 11.71 9.04 8.94
N ALA A 85 12.98 8.65 8.95
CA ALA A 85 13.93 8.93 10.03
C ALA A 85 14.25 10.43 10.16
#